data_AF-A0A534N331-F1
#
_entry.id   AF-A0A534N331-F1
#
_cell.length_a   1.000
_cell.length_b   1.000
_cell.length_c   1.000
_cell.angle_alpha   90.00
_cell.angle_beta   90.00
_cell.angle_gamma   90.00
#
_symmetry.space_group_name_H-M   'P 1'
#
loop_
_entity.id
_entity.type
_entity.pdbx_description
1 polymer ?
#
loop_
_entity_poly.entity_id
_entity_poly.type
_entity_poly.pdbx_seq_one_letter_code
_entity_poly.pdbx_strand_id
1 'polypeptide(L)'
;PGYAGGSVKKPTYEQVCSGRTGHAEAIRIEFDPSQIAFRDLLTVFFATHDPTTLNRQGNDVGTQYRSIILYASEEQKREAEQFIKELNGSLPHGQTVVTEVKPLDEFYEAEEYHRKYYENNAYRPYCQLIISPKLQKLYKQFTELLKSHARAR
;
A
#
# COMPACT_ATOMS: atom_id res chain seq x y z
N PRO A 1 -8.50 -0.74 5.90
CA PRO A 1 -7.17 -1.29 6.23
C PRO A 1 -7.36 -2.67 6.87
N GLY A 2 -6.33 -3.50 6.85
CA GLY A 2 -6.40 -4.86 7.36
C GLY A 2 -5.10 -5.61 7.25
N TYR A 3 -5.17 -6.92 7.45
CA TYR A 3 -4.05 -7.84 7.49
C TYR A 3 -4.25 -8.94 6.46
N ALA A 4 -3.25 -9.15 5.59
CA ALA A 4 -3.36 -10.13 4.51
C ALA A 4 -1.98 -10.69 4.08
N GLY A 5 -1.98 -11.79 3.34
CA GLY A 5 -0.74 -12.44 2.85
C GLY A 5 0.06 -13.19 3.92
N GLY A 6 -0.54 -13.47 5.07
CA GLY A 6 0.00 -14.30 6.14
C GLY A 6 -0.75 -15.62 6.29
N SER A 7 -0.44 -16.39 7.34
CA SER A 7 -0.98 -17.75 7.55
C SER A 7 -1.89 -17.88 8.77
N VAL A 8 -1.91 -16.89 9.66
CA VAL A 8 -2.69 -16.95 10.91
C VAL A 8 -4.10 -16.45 10.66
N LYS A 9 -5.11 -17.28 10.94
CA LYS A 9 -6.50 -16.88 10.78
C LYS A 9 -6.92 -15.87 11.84
N LYS A 10 -7.66 -14.82 11.43
CA LYS A 10 -8.21 -13.77 12.30
C LYS A 10 -7.16 -13.20 13.27
N PRO A 11 -6.02 -12.68 12.77
CA PRO A 11 -4.97 -12.16 13.63
C PRO A 11 -5.42 -10.85 14.30
N THR A 12 -4.95 -10.59 15.52
CA THR A 12 -5.05 -9.27 16.14
C THR A 12 -3.89 -8.36 15.71
N TYR A 13 -4.04 -7.06 15.88
CA TYR A 13 -2.95 -6.11 15.65
C TYR A 13 -1.65 -6.51 16.36
N GLU A 14 -1.72 -6.91 17.65
CA GLU A 14 -0.54 -7.29 18.43
C GLU A 14 0.15 -8.53 17.85
N GLN A 15 -0.63 -9.49 17.35
CA GLN A 15 -0.07 -10.67 16.70
C GLN A 15 0.65 -10.27 15.40
N VAL A 16 0.08 -9.36 14.61
CA VAL A 16 0.72 -8.85 13.38
C VAL A 16 1.99 -8.05 13.72
N CYS A 17 1.96 -7.18 14.72
CA CYS A 17 3.13 -6.43 15.18
C CYS A 17 4.28 -7.31 15.66
N SER A 18 3.99 -8.53 16.12
CA SER A 18 5.03 -9.49 16.49
C SER A 18 5.85 -9.99 15.28
N GLY A 19 5.36 -9.79 14.05
CA GLY A 19 5.97 -10.26 12.81
C GLY A 19 5.83 -11.76 12.54
N ARG A 20 5.22 -12.52 13.47
CA ARG A 20 5.16 -13.99 13.42
C ARG A 20 4.01 -14.55 12.59
N THR A 21 3.02 -13.74 12.27
CA THR A 21 1.81 -14.18 11.55
C THR A 21 2.02 -14.25 10.03
N GLY A 22 3.08 -13.62 9.52
CA GLY A 22 3.35 -13.45 8.09
C GLY A 22 2.46 -12.42 7.39
N HIS A 23 1.46 -11.84 8.08
CA HIS A 23 0.60 -10.83 7.48
C HIS A 23 1.37 -9.54 7.20
N ALA A 24 1.05 -8.90 6.09
CA ALA A 24 1.33 -7.49 5.84
C ALA A 24 0.16 -6.63 6.31
N GLU A 25 0.44 -5.42 6.78
CA GLU A 25 -0.55 -4.35 6.80
C GLU A 25 -0.92 -4.01 5.35
N ALA A 26 -2.21 -4.05 5.05
CA ALA A 26 -2.72 -3.94 3.69
C ALA A 26 -3.99 -3.09 3.61
N ILE A 27 -4.27 -2.61 2.40
CA ILE A 27 -5.50 -1.90 2.07
C ILE A 27 -6.20 -2.69 0.95
N ARG A 28 -7.44 -3.09 1.19
CA ARG A 28 -8.31 -3.62 0.13
C ARG A 28 -8.97 -2.43 -0.56
N ILE A 29 -8.77 -2.33 -1.88
CA ILE A 29 -9.35 -1.27 -2.71
C ILE A 29 -10.38 -1.90 -3.64
N GLU A 30 -11.61 -1.47 -3.50
CA GLU A 30 -12.69 -1.77 -4.45
C GLU A 30 -12.80 -0.57 -5.42
N PHE A 31 -12.75 -0.84 -6.72
CA PHE A 31 -12.73 0.19 -7.75
C PHE A 31 -13.55 -0.24 -8.97
N ASP A 32 -13.99 0.76 -9.74
CA ASP A 32 -14.71 0.57 -10.99
C ASP A 32 -13.72 0.69 -12.16
N PRO A 33 -13.46 -0.39 -12.92
CA PRO A 33 -12.50 -0.37 -14.02
C PRO A 33 -12.93 0.54 -15.19
N SER A 34 -14.20 0.98 -15.24
CA SER A 34 -14.66 1.97 -16.21
C SER A 34 -14.25 3.41 -15.85
N GLN A 35 -13.88 3.66 -14.60
CA GLN A 35 -13.50 4.98 -14.09
C GLN A 35 -12.00 5.11 -13.81
N ILE A 36 -11.34 4.02 -13.40
CA ILE A 36 -9.90 4.01 -13.11
C ILE A 36 -9.29 2.67 -13.51
N ALA A 37 -8.17 2.70 -14.21
CA ALA A 37 -7.49 1.48 -14.60
C ALA A 37 -6.71 0.90 -13.40
N PHE A 38 -6.54 -0.42 -13.37
CA PHE A 38 -5.69 -1.05 -12.37
C PHE A 38 -4.25 -0.52 -12.41
N ARG A 39 -3.75 -0.20 -13.60
CA ARG A 39 -2.44 0.42 -13.81
C ARG A 39 -2.29 1.81 -13.17
N ASP A 40 -3.37 2.59 -13.06
CA ASP A 40 -3.36 3.87 -12.35
C ASP A 40 -3.18 3.64 -10.84
N LEU A 41 -3.84 2.61 -10.29
CA LEU A 41 -3.66 2.20 -8.90
C LEU A 41 -2.22 1.72 -8.63
N LEU A 42 -1.62 0.96 -9.55
CA LEU A 42 -0.21 0.58 -9.47
C LEU A 42 0.71 1.80 -9.47
N THR A 43 0.43 2.78 -10.32
CA THR A 43 1.21 4.03 -10.41
C THR A 43 1.17 4.77 -9.06
N VAL A 44 -0.01 4.90 -8.45
CA VAL A 44 -0.15 5.51 -7.13
C VAL A 44 0.54 4.68 -6.05
N PHE A 45 0.40 3.36 -6.08
CA PHE A 45 1.04 2.43 -5.15
C PHE A 45 2.56 2.60 -5.15
N PHE A 46 3.21 2.52 -6.32
CA PHE A 46 4.67 2.63 -6.44
C PHE A 46 5.22 4.04 -6.18
N ALA A 47 4.38 5.08 -6.25
CA ALA A 47 4.79 6.46 -5.96
C ALA A 47 4.69 6.85 -4.47
N THR A 48 3.97 6.07 -3.66
CA THR A 48 3.60 6.43 -2.27
C THR A 48 4.43 5.74 -1.19
N HIS A 49 5.22 4.72 -1.57
CA HIS A 49 6.15 4.02 -0.70
C HIS A 49 7.46 3.71 -1.45
N ASP A 50 8.49 3.22 -0.76
CA ASP A 50 9.74 2.77 -1.37
C ASP A 50 9.64 1.26 -1.70
N PRO A 51 9.47 0.87 -2.97
CA PRO A 51 9.30 -0.53 -3.34
C PRO A 51 10.62 -1.31 -3.34
N THR A 52 11.76 -0.69 -3.00
CA THR A 52 13.10 -1.29 -3.05
C THR A 52 13.60 -1.74 -1.68
N THR A 53 12.91 -1.36 -0.59
CA THR A 53 13.29 -1.71 0.78
C THR A 53 12.57 -2.97 1.27
N LEU A 54 13.33 -4.05 1.45
CA LEU A 54 12.81 -5.31 1.95
C LEU A 54 12.35 -5.18 3.41
N ASN A 55 11.10 -5.57 3.68
CA ASN A 55 10.50 -5.63 5.03
C ASN A 55 10.65 -4.32 5.84
N ARG A 56 10.52 -3.18 5.17
CA ARG A 56 10.66 -1.85 5.79
C ARG A 56 9.99 -0.78 4.95
N GLN A 57 9.40 0.23 5.59
CA GLN A 57 9.08 1.53 4.98
C GLN A 57 9.52 2.68 5.86
N GLY A 58 10.57 3.40 5.43
CA GLY A 58 11.18 4.44 6.26
C GLY A 58 11.64 3.87 7.61
N ASN A 59 11.07 4.38 8.70
CA ASN A 59 11.40 3.95 10.07
C ASN A 59 10.57 2.74 10.54
N ASP A 60 9.56 2.31 9.77
CA ASP A 60 8.71 1.19 10.12
C ASP A 60 9.36 -0.11 9.60
N VAL A 61 9.89 -0.93 10.51
CA VAL A 61 10.69 -2.13 10.19
C VAL A 61 9.98 -3.41 10.62
N GLY A 62 9.87 -4.36 9.70
CA GLY A 62 9.24 -5.65 9.93
C GLY A 62 8.54 -6.21 8.68
N THR A 63 8.30 -7.52 8.68
CA THR A 63 7.61 -8.22 7.58
C THR A 63 6.19 -7.72 7.36
N GLN A 64 5.58 -7.15 8.39
CA GLN A 64 4.27 -6.51 8.32
C GLN A 64 4.25 -5.22 7.49
N TYR A 65 5.40 -4.58 7.27
CA TYR A 65 5.52 -3.36 6.45
C TYR A 65 6.15 -3.63 5.08
N ARG A 66 6.24 -4.89 4.66
CA ARG A 66 6.78 -5.24 3.33
C ARG A 66 5.85 -4.74 2.23
N SER A 67 6.44 -4.39 1.09
CA SER A 67 5.68 -4.10 -0.12
C SER A 67 5.09 -5.39 -0.70
N ILE A 68 3.76 -5.42 -0.92
CA ILE A 68 3.05 -6.57 -1.47
C ILE A 68 1.82 -6.13 -2.26
N ILE A 69 1.60 -6.79 -3.41
CA ILE A 69 0.37 -6.73 -4.20
C ILE A 69 -0.31 -8.09 -4.09
N LEU A 70 -1.53 -8.10 -3.56
CA LEU A 70 -2.38 -9.27 -3.45
C LEU A 70 -3.45 -9.23 -4.55
N TYR A 71 -3.26 -10.03 -5.61
CA TYR A 71 -4.15 -10.00 -6.79
C TYR A 71 -5.37 -10.88 -6.60
N ALA A 72 -6.51 -10.44 -7.16
CA ALA A 72 -7.76 -11.20 -7.19
C ALA A 72 -8.01 -11.89 -8.55
N SER A 73 -7.19 -11.60 -9.57
CA SER A 73 -7.26 -12.23 -10.89
C SER A 73 -5.89 -12.39 -11.54
N GLU A 74 -5.77 -13.32 -12.50
CA GLU A 74 -4.54 -13.51 -13.27
C GLU A 74 -4.21 -12.31 -14.17
N GLU A 75 -5.21 -11.50 -14.53
CA GLU A 75 -4.98 -10.26 -15.27
C GLU A 75 -4.25 -9.23 -14.40
N GLN A 76 -4.71 -9.03 -13.16
CA GLN A 76 -4.03 -8.15 -12.19
C GLN A 76 -2.61 -8.61 -11.92
N LYS A 77 -2.40 -9.93 -11.79
CA LYS A 77 -1.05 -10.51 -11.64
C LYS A 77 -0.14 -10.11 -12.80
N ARG A 78 -0.57 -10.36 -14.05
CA ARG A 78 0.21 -10.03 -15.25
C ARG A 78 0.53 -8.55 -15.35
N GLU A 79 -0.47 -7.68 -15.09
CA GLU A 79 -0.27 -6.23 -15.10
C GLU A 79 0.72 -5.78 -14.02
N ALA A 80 0.62 -6.31 -12.79
CA ALA A 80 1.55 -5.98 -11.71
C ALA A 80 2.98 -6.42 -12.02
N GLU A 81 3.18 -7.66 -12.49
CA GLU A 81 4.49 -8.17 -12.88
C GLU A 81 5.10 -7.37 -14.04
N GLN A 82 4.29 -7.02 -15.04
CA GLN A 82 4.73 -6.18 -16.15
C GLN A 82 5.13 -4.78 -15.67
N PHE A 83 4.31 -4.14 -14.82
CA PHE A 83 4.61 -2.82 -14.28
C PHE A 83 5.93 -2.83 -13.48
N ILE A 84 6.14 -3.86 -12.65
CA ILE A 84 7.40 -4.03 -11.89
C ILE A 84 8.59 -4.15 -12.84
N LYS A 85 8.45 -4.92 -13.93
CA LYS A 85 9.52 -5.08 -14.93
C LYS A 85 9.86 -3.75 -15.60
N GLU A 86 8.86 -2.96 -15.99
CA GLU A 86 9.05 -1.65 -16.59
C GLU A 86 9.70 -0.68 -15.60
N LEU A 87 9.23 -0.66 -14.35
CA LEU A 87 9.78 0.17 -13.29
C LEU A 87 11.26 -0.16 -13.03
N ASN A 88 11.60 -1.44 -12.91
CA ASN A 88 12.99 -1.90 -12.77
C ASN A 88 13.88 -1.45 -13.94
N GLY A 89 13.36 -1.38 -15.17
CA GLY A 89 14.09 -0.86 -16.32
C GLY A 89 14.41 0.64 -16.25
N SER A 90 13.68 1.39 -15.42
CA SER A 90 13.86 2.83 -15.21
C SER A 90 14.62 3.19 -13.93
N LEU A 91 14.84 2.22 -13.03
CA LEU A 91 15.52 2.46 -11.76
C LEU A 91 17.04 2.61 -11.94
N PRO A 92 17.70 3.38 -11.06
CA PRO A 92 19.15 3.44 -11.02
C PRO A 92 19.78 2.06 -10.83
N HIS A 93 20.96 1.85 -11.41
CA HIS A 93 21.69 0.58 -11.31
C HIS A 93 21.88 0.14 -9.85
N GLY A 94 21.56 -1.11 -9.55
CA GLY A 94 21.63 -1.69 -8.20
C GLY A 94 20.37 -1.52 -7.35
N GLN A 95 19.37 -0.77 -7.81
CA GLN A 95 18.03 -0.78 -7.20
C GLN A 95 17.12 -1.75 -7.94
N THR A 96 16.38 -2.55 -7.18
CA THR A 96 15.33 -3.41 -7.71
C THR A 96 14.11 -3.30 -6.82
N VAL A 97 12.94 -3.34 -7.45
CA VAL A 97 11.68 -3.56 -6.76
C VAL A 97 11.72 -4.93 -6.09
N VAL A 98 11.38 -4.97 -4.80
CA VAL A 98 11.27 -6.18 -3.96
C VAL A 98 9.81 -6.47 -3.59
N THR A 99 8.85 -5.77 -4.20
CA THR A 99 7.41 -5.99 -4.01
C THR A 99 7.02 -7.42 -4.34
N GLU A 100 6.35 -8.09 -3.40
CA GLU A 100 5.77 -9.41 -3.65
C GLU A 100 4.49 -9.30 -4.51
N VAL A 101 4.29 -10.23 -5.44
CA VAL A 101 3.02 -10.39 -6.18
C VAL A 101 2.47 -11.77 -5.87
N LYS A 102 1.37 -11.84 -5.11
CA LYS A 102 0.80 -13.08 -4.57
C LYS A 102 -0.72 -13.10 -4.74
N PRO A 103 -1.35 -14.29 -4.85
CA PRO A 103 -2.81 -14.35 -4.87
C PRO A 103 -3.36 -13.87 -3.53
N LEU A 104 -4.48 -13.16 -3.57
CA LEU A 104 -5.25 -12.86 -2.38
C LEU A 104 -5.98 -14.14 -1.92
N ASP A 105 -5.63 -14.63 -0.74
CA ASP A 105 -6.35 -15.72 -0.07
C ASP A 105 -7.42 -15.13 0.86
N GLU A 106 -7.02 -14.68 2.05
CA GLU A 106 -7.91 -14.05 3.03
C GLU A 106 -7.47 -12.61 3.36
N PHE A 107 -8.46 -11.76 3.63
CA PHE A 107 -8.26 -10.39 4.12
C PHE A 107 -8.98 -10.20 5.45
N TYR A 108 -8.24 -9.92 6.51
CA TYR A 108 -8.81 -9.64 7.82
C TYR A 108 -8.89 -8.13 8.02
N GLU A 109 -10.10 -7.60 8.20
CA GLU A 109 -10.27 -6.18 8.53
C GLU A 109 -9.59 -5.87 9.87
N ALA A 110 -8.83 -4.77 9.88
CA ALA A 110 -8.23 -4.27 11.11
C ALA A 110 -9.30 -3.68 12.03
N GLU A 111 -8.97 -3.56 13.31
CA GLU A 111 -9.80 -3.00 14.37
C GLU A 111 -10.26 -1.57 14.03
N GLU A 112 -11.41 -1.18 14.57
CA GLU A 112 -12.09 0.06 14.17
C GLU A 112 -11.25 1.32 14.40
N TYR A 113 -10.40 1.34 15.44
CA TYR A 113 -9.53 2.47 15.73
C TYR A 113 -8.44 2.72 14.67
N HIS A 114 -8.18 1.76 13.78
CA HIS A 114 -7.30 1.95 12.62
C HIS A 114 -8.02 2.62 11.43
N ARG A 115 -9.35 2.69 11.43
CA ARG A 115 -10.12 3.37 10.38
C ARG A 115 -9.99 4.89 10.55
N LYS A 116 -9.77 5.60 9.44
CA LYS A 116 -9.62 7.07 9.42
C LYS A 116 -8.59 7.60 10.42
N TYR A 117 -7.55 6.81 10.72
CA TYR A 117 -6.58 7.13 11.75
C TYR A 117 -5.95 8.50 11.55
N TYR A 118 -5.51 8.82 10.32
CA TYR A 118 -4.93 10.14 10.02
C TYR A 118 -5.92 11.28 10.23
N GLU A 119 -7.15 11.17 9.71
CA GLU A 119 -8.20 12.19 9.88
C GLU A 119 -8.47 12.46 11.37
N ASN A 120 -8.51 11.41 12.18
CA ASN A 120 -8.78 11.50 13.62
C ASN A 120 -7.56 11.94 14.46
N ASN A 121 -6.34 11.88 13.91
CA ASN A 121 -5.10 12.08 14.65
C ASN A 121 -4.10 12.97 13.91
N ALA A 122 -4.57 13.86 13.03
CA ALA A 122 -3.72 14.60 12.10
C ALA A 122 -2.59 15.36 12.80
N TYR A 123 -2.84 15.89 14.00
CA TYR A 123 -1.85 16.67 14.78
C TYR A 123 -0.82 15.81 15.53
N ARG A 124 -0.93 14.48 15.53
CA ARG A 124 0.09 13.64 16.18
C ARG A 124 1.43 13.78 15.45
N PRO A 125 2.58 13.76 16.16
CA PRO A 125 3.90 13.93 15.56
C PRO A 125 4.17 12.99 14.39
N TYR A 126 3.81 11.71 14.50
CA TYR A 126 3.95 10.75 13.42
C TYR A 126 3.16 11.16 12.16
N CYS A 127 1.90 11.58 12.32
CA CYS A 127 1.08 12.05 11.22
C CYS A 127 1.69 13.29 10.54
N GLN A 128 2.17 14.26 11.32
CA GLN A 128 2.77 15.49 10.81
C GLN A 128 4.09 15.25 10.09
N LEU A 129 4.95 14.40 10.63
CA LEU A 129 6.30 14.19 10.11
C LEU A 129 6.36 13.16 8.98
N ILE A 130 5.46 12.17 8.98
CA ILE A 130 5.52 11.03 8.06
C ILE A 130 4.36 11.02 7.05
N ILE A 131 3.11 11.22 7.50
CA ILE A 131 1.92 11.06 6.64
C ILE A 131 1.62 12.33 5.84
N SER A 132 1.59 13.49 6.49
CA SER A 132 1.25 14.77 5.84
C SER A 132 2.13 15.08 4.62
N PRO A 133 3.48 14.92 4.66
CA PRO A 133 4.32 15.17 3.49
C PRO A 133 4.03 14.19 2.33
N LYS A 134 3.71 12.92 2.64
CA LYS A 134 3.32 11.92 1.64
C LYS A 134 2.01 12.29 0.95
N LEU A 135 1.00 12.73 1.73
CA LEU A 135 -0.28 13.17 1.17
C LEU A 135 -0.12 14.41 0.28
N GLN A 136 0.68 15.39 0.70
CA GLN A 136 0.96 16.56 -0.12
C GLN A 136 1.62 16.19 -1.46
N LYS A 137 2.61 15.30 -1.43
CA LYS A 137 3.26 14.78 -2.65
C LYS A 137 2.26 14.05 -3.54
N LEU A 138 1.43 13.18 -2.96
CA LEU A 138 0.38 12.45 -3.66
C LEU A 138 -0.57 13.42 -4.38
N TYR A 139 -1.14 14.39 -3.66
CA TYR A 139 -2.10 15.33 -4.24
C TYR A 139 -1.49 16.18 -5.36
N LYS A 140 -0.24 16.61 -5.18
CA LYS A 140 0.49 17.36 -6.22
C LYS A 140 0.74 16.53 -7.47
N GLN A 141 1.09 15.25 -7.32
CA GLN A 141 1.50 14.39 -8.42
C GLN A 141 0.30 13.74 -9.15
N PHE A 142 -0.80 13.49 -8.45
CA PHE A 142 -1.92 12.70 -8.96
C PHE A 142 -3.24 13.46 -8.98
N THR A 143 -3.20 14.80 -9.14
CA THR A 143 -4.40 15.65 -9.14
C THR A 143 -5.47 15.14 -10.12
N GLU A 144 -5.06 14.69 -11.31
CA GLU A 144 -5.97 14.20 -12.35
C GLU A 144 -6.66 12.86 -12.01
N LEU A 145 -6.08 12.06 -11.10
CA LEU A 145 -6.67 10.78 -10.66
C LEU A 145 -7.56 10.94 -9.43
N LEU A 146 -7.61 12.13 -8.82
CA LEU A 146 -8.48 12.39 -7.69
C LEU A 146 -9.91 12.56 -8.19
N LYS A 147 -10.87 11.93 -7.51
CA LYS A 147 -12.29 12.28 -7.69
C LYS A 147 -12.42 13.79 -7.54
N SER A 148 -13.24 14.41 -8.39
CA SER A 148 -13.65 15.80 -8.29
C SER A 148 -14.51 16.00 -7.04
N HIS A 149 -13.91 15.87 -5.85
CA HIS A 149 -14.53 16.15 -4.57
C HIS A 149 -13.71 17.23 -3.89
N ALA A 150 -14.26 18.44 -4.05
CA ALA A 150 -14.01 19.64 -3.26
C ALA A 150 -12.54 20.05 -3.13
N ARG A 151 -12.19 21.12 -3.85
CA ARG A 151 -11.47 22.23 -3.21
C ARG A 151 -12.30 22.64 -1.98
N ALA A 152 -12.11 21.95 -0.86
CA ALA A 152 -12.54 22.44 0.43
C ALA A 152 -11.75 23.73 0.67
N ARG A 153 -12.50 24.83 0.77
CA ARG A 153 -12.01 26.13 1.22
C ARG A 153 -11.40 26.03 2.60
#